data_AF-A0A967ENT7-F1
#
_entry.id   AF-A0A967ENT7-F1
#
_cell.length_a   1.000
_cell.length_b   1.000
_cell.length_c   1.000
_cell.angle_alpha   90.00
_cell.angle_beta   90.00
_cell.angle_gamma   90.00
#
_symmetry.space_group_name_H-M   'P 1'
#
loop_
_entity.id
_entity.type
_entity.pdbx_description
1 polymer ?
#
loop_
_entity_poly.entity_id
_entity_poly.type
_entity_poly.pdbx_seq_one_letter_code
_entity_poly.pdbx_strand_id
1 'polypeptide(L)'
;MADKENIDSISKKDYIYSMSSIIPKLKKSGLTGRGGGGFPTGKKWELVKKAEGKEKYIVCNGSEGEPGVFKDEDILEKYPEMLVEGIALALKEIPKSKAYIFLNKEYYKKFKPTLAKLAKDLPIKFVKKKGGYLSGEETTLLNEIEKAENYEPRLKPPYPTQSGLFGCPTLINNVETFYHIAQIAKNEYKKTRLYSISGDVKHKGVYELPESHTAEKILKETDNYPARSFFVQTGGGAIGEILLQKELRQKVEGAGAIIVYDKKKTDPFKLMQKWAKFFMEGNCDKCVPCREGIYRIHEMLKSKKLDKKILDELFFVMKETSFCPLGSWAYLPFKTLCEKLKLK
;
A
#
# COMPACT_ATOMS: atom_id res chain seq x y z
N MET A 1 -31.39 -47.34 -28.53
CA MET A 1 -30.08 -46.73 -28.81
C MET A 1 -30.32 -45.26 -29.07
N ALA A 2 -30.16 -44.43 -28.06
CA ALA A 2 -30.31 -42.98 -28.14
C ALA A 2 -29.29 -42.35 -27.20
N ASP A 3 -28.37 -41.61 -27.80
CA ASP A 3 -27.59 -40.48 -27.32
C ASP A 3 -27.30 -40.37 -25.81
N LYS A 4 -26.09 -40.83 -25.46
CA LYS A 4 -25.34 -40.40 -24.27
C LYS A 4 -23.90 -40.14 -24.68
N GLU A 5 -23.62 -39.07 -25.42
CA GLU A 5 -22.24 -38.63 -25.60
C GLU A 5 -22.12 -37.09 -25.54
N ASN A 6 -21.08 -36.67 -24.80
CA ASN A 6 -20.57 -35.32 -24.61
C ASN A 6 -21.33 -34.37 -23.65
N ILE A 7 -21.39 -34.78 -22.39
CA ILE A 7 -21.28 -33.84 -21.26
C ILE A 7 -20.08 -34.30 -20.42
N ASP A 8 -18.86 -34.14 -20.93
CA ASP A 8 -17.64 -34.26 -20.10
C ASP A 8 -16.40 -33.73 -20.83
N SER A 9 -16.31 -32.40 -20.95
CA SER A 9 -15.02 -31.73 -21.14
C SER A 9 -15.01 -30.26 -20.71
N ILE A 10 -15.83 -29.90 -19.71
CA ILE A 10 -15.68 -28.60 -19.05
C ILE A 10 -14.55 -28.75 -18.05
N SER A 11 -13.40 -28.15 -18.37
CA SER A 11 -12.24 -28.15 -17.48
C SER A 11 -12.64 -27.55 -16.13
N LYS A 12 -12.11 -28.08 -15.02
CA LYS A 12 -12.32 -27.54 -13.66
C LYS A 12 -12.01 -26.03 -13.52
N LYS A 13 -11.37 -25.39 -14.51
CA LYS A 13 -11.12 -23.95 -14.56
C LYS A 13 -12.37 -23.12 -14.92
N ASP A 14 -13.32 -23.67 -15.66
CA ASP A 14 -14.49 -22.92 -16.15
C ASP A 14 -15.59 -22.78 -15.08
N TYR A 15 -15.60 -23.66 -14.08
CA TYR A 15 -16.62 -23.68 -13.02
C TYR A 15 -16.45 -22.57 -11.96
N ILE A 16 -15.29 -21.92 -11.86
CA ILE A 16 -15.02 -20.90 -10.82
C ILE A 16 -15.56 -19.51 -11.22
N TYR A 17 -15.86 -19.27 -12.50
CA TYR A 17 -16.10 -17.92 -12.99
C TYR A 17 -17.43 -17.79 -13.73
N SER A 18 -18.54 -17.70 -13.00
CA SER A 18 -19.85 -17.31 -13.56
C SER A 18 -19.74 -16.09 -14.48
N MET A 19 -20.60 -15.99 -15.50
CA MET A 19 -20.63 -14.87 -16.46
C MET A 19 -20.98 -13.51 -15.85
N SER A 20 -21.33 -13.43 -14.55
CA SER A 20 -21.68 -12.18 -13.90
C SER A 20 -20.45 -11.34 -13.54
N SER A 21 -20.56 -10.02 -13.69
CA SER A 21 -19.57 -9.03 -13.23
C SER A 21 -19.23 -9.22 -11.74
N ILE A 22 -17.95 -9.06 -11.37
CA ILE A 22 -17.50 -9.13 -9.97
C ILE A 22 -17.72 -7.80 -9.23
N ILE A 23 -17.90 -6.68 -9.94
CA ILE A 23 -18.01 -5.34 -9.34
C ILE A 23 -19.12 -5.25 -8.26
N PRO A 24 -20.33 -5.80 -8.45
CA PRO A 24 -21.34 -5.82 -7.39
C PRO A 24 -20.88 -6.54 -6.13
N LYS A 25 -20.15 -7.67 -6.26
CA LYS A 25 -19.57 -8.38 -5.11
C LYS A 25 -18.51 -7.52 -4.41
N LEU A 26 -17.64 -6.84 -5.17
CA LEU A 26 -16.63 -5.93 -4.61
C LEU A 26 -17.25 -4.72 -3.88
N LYS A 27 -18.35 -4.18 -4.40
CA LYS A 27 -19.08 -3.10 -3.72
C LYS A 27 -19.74 -3.60 -2.44
N LYS A 28 -20.40 -4.77 -2.49
CA LYS A 28 -21.07 -5.39 -1.33
C LYS A 28 -20.08 -5.79 -0.22
N SER A 29 -18.87 -6.23 -0.58
CA SER A 29 -17.86 -6.64 0.41
C SER A 29 -17.33 -5.47 1.24
N GLY A 30 -17.41 -4.24 0.72
CA GLY A 30 -16.83 -3.05 1.35
C GLY A 30 -15.31 -2.98 1.24
N LEU A 31 -14.66 -3.79 0.39
CA LEU A 31 -13.21 -3.77 0.23
C LEU A 31 -12.71 -2.39 -0.21
N THR A 32 -11.77 -1.85 0.55
CA THR A 32 -11.00 -0.64 0.22
C THR A 32 -9.57 -0.99 -0.19
N GLY A 33 -8.92 -0.08 -0.92
CA GLY A 33 -7.53 -0.26 -1.34
C GLY A 33 -6.58 -0.40 -0.15
N ARG A 34 -5.78 -1.47 -0.15
CA ARG A 34 -4.89 -1.85 0.97
C ARG A 34 -3.45 -1.32 0.85
N GLY A 35 -3.22 -0.38 -0.07
CA GLY A 35 -1.95 0.36 -0.21
C GLY A 35 -1.87 1.63 0.67
N GLY A 36 -2.88 1.90 1.50
CA GLY A 36 -2.91 3.03 2.43
C GLY A 36 -3.94 4.11 2.12
N GLY A 37 -4.25 4.36 0.85
CA GLY A 37 -5.21 5.40 0.44
C GLY A 37 -6.70 5.06 0.67
N GLY A 38 -7.05 3.80 0.97
CA GLY A 38 -8.39 3.43 1.43
C GLY A 38 -9.56 3.65 0.47
N PHE A 39 -9.32 3.91 -0.82
CA PHE A 39 -10.41 4.16 -1.78
C PHE A 39 -11.25 2.89 -2.03
N PRO A 40 -12.60 2.98 -2.11
CA PRO A 40 -13.47 1.82 -2.36
C PRO A 40 -13.16 1.09 -3.68
N THR A 41 -12.75 -0.17 -3.59
CA THR A 41 -12.21 -0.94 -4.72
C THR A 41 -13.27 -1.16 -5.80
N GLY A 42 -14.49 -1.55 -5.42
CA GLY A 42 -15.59 -1.74 -6.39
C GLY A 42 -15.97 -0.45 -7.14
N LYS A 43 -15.88 0.71 -6.49
CA LYS A 43 -16.09 2.02 -7.15
C LYS A 43 -14.96 2.32 -8.13
N LYS A 44 -13.70 2.06 -7.75
CA LYS A 44 -12.53 2.28 -8.62
C LYS A 44 -12.63 1.44 -9.89
N TRP A 45 -12.99 0.17 -9.76
CA TRP A 45 -13.18 -0.75 -10.88
C TRP A 45 -14.30 -0.29 -11.81
N GLU A 46 -15.43 0.14 -11.26
CA GLU A 46 -16.53 0.69 -12.05
C GLU A 46 -16.12 1.94 -12.83
N LEU A 47 -15.38 2.87 -12.21
CA LEU A 47 -14.89 4.08 -12.88
C LEU A 47 -14.01 3.74 -14.08
N VAL A 48 -13.03 2.84 -13.91
CA VAL A 48 -12.15 2.44 -15.02
C VAL A 48 -12.92 1.68 -16.10
N LYS A 49 -13.87 0.82 -15.70
CA LYS A 49 -14.70 0.08 -16.66
C LYS A 49 -15.57 1.01 -17.51
N LYS A 50 -16.14 2.07 -16.91
CA LYS A 50 -16.98 3.06 -17.60
C LYS A 50 -16.20 4.13 -18.36
N ALA A 51 -14.94 4.39 -18.01
CA ALA A 51 -14.12 5.40 -18.68
C ALA A 51 -13.97 5.10 -20.18
N GLU A 52 -13.97 6.14 -21.00
CA GLU A 52 -13.75 6.02 -22.45
C GLU A 52 -12.29 5.70 -22.76
N GLY A 53 -12.07 4.86 -23.78
CA GLY A 53 -10.73 4.45 -24.19
C GLY A 53 -10.75 3.08 -24.85
N LYS A 54 -10.11 2.96 -26.02
CA LYS A 54 -10.00 1.69 -26.77
C LYS A 54 -9.11 0.67 -26.05
N GLU A 55 -8.09 1.17 -25.36
CA GLU A 55 -7.20 0.39 -24.50
C GLU A 55 -7.36 0.83 -23.04
N LYS A 56 -7.18 -0.12 -22.13
CA LYS A 56 -7.18 0.10 -20.68
C LYS A 56 -6.05 -0.69 -20.05
N TYR A 57 -5.61 -0.26 -18.88
CA TYR A 57 -4.51 -0.92 -18.20
C TYR A 57 -4.86 -1.30 -16.78
N ILE A 58 -4.25 -2.39 -16.32
CA ILE A 58 -4.31 -2.84 -14.94
C ILE A 58 -2.90 -2.82 -14.40
N VAL A 59 -2.73 -2.33 -13.19
CA VAL A 59 -1.43 -2.24 -12.53
C VAL A 59 -1.57 -2.83 -11.13
N CYS A 60 -0.80 -3.89 -10.89
CA CYS A 60 -0.53 -4.39 -9.55
C CYS A 60 0.71 -3.68 -9.00
N ASN A 61 0.48 -2.88 -7.96
CA ASN A 61 1.52 -2.18 -7.24
C ASN A 61 2.06 -3.05 -6.10
N GLY A 62 3.18 -3.73 -6.35
CA GLY A 62 4.02 -4.43 -5.38
C GLY A 62 5.34 -3.70 -5.12
N SER A 63 5.30 -2.37 -5.06
CA SER A 63 6.46 -1.52 -4.81
C SER A 63 6.86 -1.44 -3.33
N GLU A 64 6.26 -2.26 -2.45
CA GLU A 64 6.32 -2.22 -0.98
C GLU A 64 7.69 -1.71 -0.51
N GLY A 65 7.67 -0.57 0.18
CA GLY A 65 8.87 0.15 0.60
C GLY A 65 8.65 1.08 1.79
N GLU A 66 7.44 1.10 2.37
CA GLU A 66 7.17 1.76 3.64
C GLU A 66 7.84 0.95 4.76
N PRO A 67 8.70 1.56 5.60
CA PRO A 67 9.38 0.82 6.66
C PRO A 67 8.39 0.07 7.56
N GLY A 68 8.74 -1.16 7.93
CA GLY A 68 7.89 -2.00 8.80
C GLY A 68 6.62 -2.55 8.15
N VAL A 69 6.41 -2.32 6.84
CA VAL A 69 5.38 -3.01 6.04
C VAL A 69 6.08 -4.11 5.24
N PHE A 70 5.58 -5.34 5.36
CA PHE A 70 6.12 -6.54 4.69
C PHE A 70 5.01 -7.58 4.41
N LYS A 71 3.78 -7.09 4.24
CA LYS A 71 2.58 -7.91 4.03
C LYS A 71 2.43 -8.33 2.58
N ASP A 72 2.91 -7.51 1.64
CA ASP A 72 2.87 -7.84 0.23
C ASP A 72 3.88 -8.95 -0.07
N GLU A 73 5.07 -8.93 0.58
CA GLU A 73 6.00 -10.06 0.53
C GLU A 73 5.35 -11.37 1.00
N ASP A 74 4.65 -11.35 2.13
CA ASP A 74 3.98 -12.52 2.70
C ASP A 74 2.97 -13.14 1.71
N ILE A 75 2.23 -12.28 1.00
CA ILE A 75 1.29 -12.71 -0.06
C ILE A 75 2.04 -13.27 -1.27
N LEU A 76 3.10 -12.61 -1.71
CA LEU A 76 3.89 -13.05 -2.87
C LEU A 76 4.56 -14.41 -2.61
N GLU A 77 4.93 -14.68 -1.35
CA GLU A 77 5.56 -15.93 -0.93
C GLU A 77 4.55 -17.06 -0.72
N LYS A 78 3.45 -16.79 0.02
CA LYS A 78 2.51 -17.84 0.45
C LYS A 78 1.32 -18.02 -0.47
N TYR A 79 0.88 -16.94 -1.14
CA TYR A 79 -0.36 -16.91 -1.92
C TYR A 79 -0.20 -16.32 -3.34
N PRO A 80 0.85 -16.69 -4.11
CA PRO A 80 1.07 -16.13 -5.45
C PRO A 80 -0.07 -16.45 -6.42
N GLU A 81 -0.73 -17.60 -6.27
CA GLU A 81 -1.90 -18.00 -7.06
C GLU A 81 -3.08 -17.04 -6.87
N MET A 82 -3.36 -16.65 -5.60
CA MET A 82 -4.45 -15.73 -5.27
C MET A 82 -4.21 -14.33 -5.84
N LEU A 83 -2.95 -13.88 -5.85
CA LEU A 83 -2.59 -12.62 -6.51
C LEU A 83 -2.87 -12.67 -8.02
N VAL A 84 -2.41 -13.71 -8.70
CA VAL A 84 -2.59 -13.86 -10.16
C VAL A 84 -4.08 -14.01 -10.50
N GLU A 85 -4.85 -14.76 -9.71
CA GLU A 85 -6.29 -14.89 -9.84
C GLU A 85 -7.02 -13.54 -9.70
N GLY A 86 -6.64 -12.72 -8.71
CA GLY A 86 -7.19 -11.37 -8.54
C GLY A 86 -6.94 -10.47 -9.75
N ILE A 87 -5.75 -10.56 -10.36
CA ILE A 87 -5.41 -9.81 -11.58
C ILE A 87 -6.17 -10.36 -12.80
N ALA A 88 -6.31 -11.68 -12.91
CA ALA A 88 -7.08 -12.31 -13.98
C ALA A 88 -8.56 -11.90 -13.94
N LEU A 89 -9.15 -11.79 -12.74
CA LEU A 89 -10.50 -11.25 -12.56
C LEU A 89 -10.63 -9.81 -13.05
N ALA A 90 -9.62 -8.96 -12.82
CA ALA A 90 -9.60 -7.60 -13.34
C ALA A 90 -9.52 -7.56 -14.87
N LEU A 91 -8.66 -8.41 -15.47
CA LEU A 91 -8.54 -8.55 -16.92
C LEU A 91 -9.85 -9.02 -17.58
N LYS A 92 -10.58 -9.92 -16.92
CA LYS A 92 -11.92 -10.35 -17.36
C LYS A 92 -12.96 -9.23 -17.24
N GLU A 93 -12.95 -8.50 -16.13
CA GLU A 93 -13.94 -7.45 -15.85
C GLU A 93 -13.77 -6.22 -16.75
N ILE A 94 -12.54 -5.95 -17.19
CA ILE A 94 -12.13 -4.84 -18.06
C ILE A 94 -11.56 -5.42 -19.36
N PRO A 95 -12.40 -5.77 -20.35
CA PRO A 95 -11.95 -6.38 -21.60
C PRO A 95 -10.95 -5.52 -22.36
N LYS A 96 -10.09 -6.17 -23.16
CA LYS A 96 -9.02 -5.54 -23.95
C LYS A 96 -7.96 -4.80 -23.11
N SER A 97 -7.91 -5.08 -21.81
CA SER A 97 -6.87 -4.52 -20.95
C SER A 97 -5.59 -5.36 -20.96
N LYS A 98 -4.47 -4.71 -20.67
CA LYS A 98 -3.17 -5.34 -20.41
C LYS A 98 -2.78 -5.07 -18.96
N ALA A 99 -2.14 -6.02 -18.32
CA ALA A 99 -1.75 -5.90 -16.92
C ALA A 99 -0.23 -5.71 -16.76
N TYR A 100 0.15 -4.92 -15.78
CA TYR A 100 1.53 -4.73 -15.34
C TYR A 100 1.65 -5.11 -13.86
N ILE A 101 2.59 -5.97 -13.53
CA ILE A 101 2.98 -6.25 -12.15
C ILE A 101 4.28 -5.49 -11.89
N PHE A 102 4.17 -4.41 -11.11
CA PHE A 102 5.28 -3.54 -10.74
C PHE A 102 5.82 -3.98 -9.38
N LEU A 103 7.04 -4.50 -9.36
CA LEU A 103 7.66 -5.06 -8.16
C LEU A 103 8.89 -4.26 -7.75
N ASN A 104 9.11 -4.14 -6.44
CA ASN A 104 10.40 -3.68 -5.92
C ASN A 104 11.56 -4.60 -6.40
N LYS A 105 12.81 -4.16 -6.26
CA LYS A 105 13.98 -4.86 -6.81
C LYS A 105 14.11 -6.29 -6.27
N GLU A 106 13.88 -6.47 -4.97
CA GLU A 106 14.01 -7.75 -4.28
C GLU A 106 12.88 -8.71 -4.69
N TYR A 107 11.63 -8.23 -4.70
CA TYR A 107 10.47 -9.01 -5.07
C TYR A 107 10.50 -9.41 -6.54
N TYR A 108 10.99 -8.53 -7.42
CA TYR A 108 11.17 -8.86 -8.83
C TYR A 108 12.15 -10.02 -9.00
N LYS A 109 13.25 -10.04 -8.24
CA LYS A 109 14.23 -11.13 -8.31
C LYS A 109 13.67 -12.43 -7.72
N LYS A 110 13.00 -12.35 -6.57
CA LYS A 110 12.51 -13.51 -5.81
C LYS A 110 11.26 -14.15 -6.43
N PHE A 111 10.26 -13.35 -6.81
CA PHE A 111 8.91 -13.85 -7.12
C PHE A 111 8.52 -13.83 -8.60
N LYS A 112 9.19 -13.06 -9.45
CA LYS A 112 8.88 -13.02 -10.89
C LYS A 112 8.85 -14.43 -11.53
N PRO A 113 9.82 -15.34 -11.28
CA PRO A 113 9.79 -16.66 -11.93
C PRO A 113 8.50 -17.44 -11.65
N THR A 114 8.08 -17.47 -10.39
CA THR A 114 6.84 -18.11 -9.95
C THR A 114 5.62 -17.43 -10.58
N LEU A 115 5.50 -16.10 -10.44
CA LEU A 115 4.37 -15.36 -10.97
C LEU A 115 4.25 -15.48 -12.50
N ALA A 116 5.37 -15.48 -13.22
CA ALA A 116 5.37 -15.63 -14.68
C ALA A 116 4.88 -17.03 -15.12
N LYS A 117 5.22 -18.08 -14.36
CA LYS A 117 4.72 -19.44 -14.62
C LYS A 117 3.20 -19.52 -14.44
N LEU A 118 2.67 -18.88 -13.38
CA LEU A 118 1.23 -18.86 -13.09
C LEU A 118 0.45 -17.99 -14.10
N ALA A 119 1.05 -16.89 -14.53
CA ALA A 119 0.46 -15.92 -15.46
C ALA A 119 0.70 -16.24 -16.95
N LYS A 120 1.18 -17.43 -17.31
CA LYS A 120 1.70 -17.72 -18.67
C LYS A 120 0.71 -17.42 -19.81
N ASP A 121 -0.58 -17.57 -19.56
CA ASP A 121 -1.67 -17.40 -20.54
C ASP A 121 -2.37 -16.03 -20.42
N LEU A 122 -1.86 -15.12 -19.58
CA LEU A 122 -2.43 -13.81 -19.31
C LEU A 122 -1.58 -12.70 -19.95
N PRO A 123 -2.20 -11.60 -20.43
CA PRO A 123 -1.47 -10.45 -20.98
C PRO A 123 -0.82 -9.59 -19.88
N ILE A 124 0.10 -10.18 -19.12
CA ILE A 124 0.80 -9.59 -17.99
C ILE A 124 2.26 -9.28 -18.34
N LYS A 125 2.71 -8.06 -18.05
CA LYS A 125 4.11 -7.65 -18.11
C LYS A 125 4.66 -7.40 -16.72
N PHE A 126 5.90 -7.82 -16.48
CA PHE A 126 6.59 -7.61 -15.20
C PHE A 126 7.55 -6.44 -15.29
N VAL A 127 7.41 -5.48 -14.38
CA VAL A 127 8.26 -4.28 -14.32
C VAL A 127 9.04 -4.28 -13.02
N LYS A 128 10.36 -4.12 -13.14
CA LYS A 128 11.26 -3.98 -12.00
C LYS A 128 11.40 -2.51 -11.64
N LYS A 129 11.06 -2.16 -10.41
CA LYS A 129 11.28 -0.83 -9.84
C LYS A 129 12.76 -0.47 -9.86
N LYS A 130 13.06 0.71 -10.37
CA LYS A 130 14.33 1.43 -10.38
C LYS A 130 14.32 2.57 -9.37
N GLY A 131 13.20 3.29 -9.23
CA GLY A 131 13.08 4.48 -8.38
C GLY A 131 13.02 4.20 -6.88
N GLY A 132 12.97 5.29 -6.10
CA GLY A 132 12.99 5.30 -4.63
C GLY A 132 11.63 5.01 -4.00
N TYR A 133 11.44 5.42 -2.74
CA TYR A 133 10.19 5.20 -2.01
C TYR A 133 8.97 5.77 -2.75
N LEU A 134 9.07 6.98 -3.32
CA LEU A 134 7.98 7.63 -4.03
C LEU A 134 7.43 6.86 -5.24
N SER A 135 8.19 5.93 -5.84
CA SER A 135 7.67 5.07 -6.92
C SER A 135 6.51 4.16 -6.50
N GLY A 136 6.14 4.14 -5.22
CA GLY A 136 4.88 3.53 -4.79
C GLY A 136 3.64 4.43 -4.93
N GLU A 137 3.81 5.74 -5.15
CA GLU A 137 2.72 6.65 -5.47
C GLU A 137 2.14 6.30 -6.85
N GLU A 138 0.80 6.33 -6.95
CA GLU A 138 0.09 5.80 -8.11
C GLU A 138 0.59 6.36 -9.45
N THR A 139 0.83 7.67 -9.55
CA THR A 139 1.22 8.32 -10.81
C THR A 139 2.72 8.28 -11.07
N THR A 140 3.55 8.33 -10.02
CA THR A 140 5.00 8.13 -10.17
C THR A 140 5.30 6.72 -10.68
N LEU A 141 4.57 5.72 -10.18
CA LEU A 141 4.66 4.35 -10.66
C LEU A 141 4.36 4.26 -12.16
N LEU A 142 3.32 4.96 -12.65
CA LEU A 142 2.99 4.99 -14.08
C LEU A 142 4.13 5.57 -14.91
N ASN A 143 4.71 6.70 -14.47
CA ASN A 143 5.86 7.31 -15.14
C ASN A 143 7.03 6.35 -15.25
N GLU A 144 7.25 5.52 -14.23
CA GLU A 144 8.32 4.54 -14.24
C GLU A 144 8.05 3.36 -15.19
N ILE A 145 6.81 2.87 -15.26
CA ILE A 145 6.40 1.85 -16.26
C ILE A 145 6.56 2.41 -17.69
N GLU A 146 6.22 3.67 -17.89
CA GLU A 146 6.37 4.40 -19.16
C GLU A 146 7.83 4.74 -19.49
N LYS A 147 8.76 4.49 -18.56
CA LYS A 147 10.18 4.85 -18.68
C LYS A 147 10.39 6.35 -18.91
N ALA A 148 9.58 7.19 -18.28
CA ALA A 148 9.80 8.63 -18.26
C ALA A 148 11.19 8.96 -17.69
N GLU A 149 11.74 10.09 -18.13
CA GLU A 149 13.05 10.57 -17.68
C GLU A 149 13.06 10.90 -16.19
N ASN A 150 11.93 11.44 -15.67
CA ASN A 150 11.77 11.82 -14.27
C ASN A 150 10.64 11.04 -13.58
N TYR A 151 10.87 10.63 -12.34
CA TYR A 151 9.90 9.92 -11.48
C TYR A 151 9.14 10.88 -10.56
N GLU A 152 8.66 11.96 -11.13
CA GLU A 152 7.80 12.91 -10.43
C GLU A 152 6.34 12.46 -10.46
N PRO A 153 5.54 12.75 -9.42
CA PRO A 153 4.10 12.54 -9.46
C PRO A 153 3.44 13.47 -10.49
N ARG A 154 2.35 13.00 -11.10
CA ARG A 154 1.54 13.74 -12.07
C ARG A 154 0.52 14.63 -11.35
N LEU A 155 0.15 15.73 -12.00
CA LEU A 155 -0.94 16.58 -11.54
C LEU A 155 -2.26 15.80 -11.63
N LYS A 156 -3.07 15.90 -10.59
CA LYS A 156 -4.41 15.31 -10.52
C LYS A 156 -5.41 16.45 -10.26
N PRO A 157 -6.52 16.56 -11.01
CA PRO A 157 -6.93 15.74 -12.17
C PRO A 157 -6.10 15.99 -13.45
N PRO A 158 -6.16 15.07 -14.45
CA PRO A 158 -6.97 13.85 -14.48
C PRO A 158 -6.43 12.75 -13.56
N TYR A 159 -7.32 11.94 -13.01
CA TYR A 159 -6.92 10.79 -12.17
C TYR A 159 -6.52 9.60 -13.04
N PRO A 160 -5.69 8.66 -12.54
CA PRO A 160 -5.30 7.45 -13.29
C PRO A 160 -6.48 6.64 -13.84
N THR A 161 -7.63 6.69 -13.17
CA THR A 161 -8.85 6.00 -13.63
C THR A 161 -9.42 6.58 -14.93
N GLN A 162 -9.05 7.81 -15.29
CA GLN A 162 -9.43 8.51 -16.51
C GLN A 162 -8.26 8.53 -17.50
N SER A 163 -7.10 8.98 -17.04
CA SER A 163 -5.88 9.06 -17.84
C SER A 163 -4.68 8.64 -16.99
N GLY A 164 -4.27 7.38 -17.17
CA GLY A 164 -3.17 6.75 -16.47
C GLY A 164 -2.07 6.33 -17.43
N LEU A 165 -1.78 5.03 -17.48
CA LEU A 165 -0.72 4.48 -18.30
C LEU A 165 -0.95 4.77 -19.79
N PHE A 166 0.04 5.40 -20.44
CA PHE A 166 -0.01 5.83 -21.83
C PHE A 166 -1.24 6.72 -22.13
N GLY A 167 -1.65 7.52 -21.16
CA GLY A 167 -2.82 8.39 -21.25
C GLY A 167 -4.17 7.65 -21.17
N CYS A 168 -4.18 6.33 -20.99
CA CYS A 168 -5.38 5.49 -21.01
C CYS A 168 -5.95 5.22 -19.62
N PRO A 169 -7.26 4.94 -19.47
CA PRO A 169 -7.85 4.56 -18.19
C PRO A 169 -7.12 3.38 -17.55
N THR A 170 -6.68 3.57 -16.32
CA THR A 170 -5.81 2.60 -15.63
C THR A 170 -6.32 2.28 -14.23
N LEU A 171 -6.52 0.98 -13.98
CA LEU A 171 -6.84 0.44 -12.68
C LEU A 171 -5.54 0.13 -11.92
N ILE A 172 -5.26 0.87 -10.85
CA ILE A 172 -4.11 0.63 -9.97
C ILE A 172 -4.60 0.10 -8.63
N ASN A 173 -4.15 -1.10 -8.25
CA ASN A 173 -4.43 -1.74 -6.97
C ASN A 173 -3.16 -2.36 -6.37
N ASN A 174 -3.09 -2.37 -5.04
CA ASN A 174 -2.00 -2.99 -4.28
C ASN A 174 -2.11 -4.53 -4.31
N VAL A 175 -0.99 -5.23 -4.07
CA VAL A 175 -0.91 -6.71 -3.98
C VAL A 175 -2.00 -7.30 -3.06
N GLU A 176 -2.13 -6.80 -1.82
CA GLU A 176 -3.16 -7.27 -0.88
C GLU A 176 -4.59 -7.02 -1.38
N THR A 177 -4.80 -5.96 -2.15
CA THR A 177 -6.12 -5.67 -2.71
C THR A 177 -6.51 -6.77 -3.71
N PHE A 178 -5.60 -7.19 -4.59
CA PHE A 178 -5.84 -8.29 -5.52
C PHE A 178 -6.00 -9.64 -4.81
N TYR A 179 -5.22 -9.89 -3.76
CA TYR A 179 -5.38 -11.08 -2.91
C TYR A 179 -6.81 -11.18 -2.34
N HIS A 180 -7.34 -10.10 -1.76
CA HIS A 180 -8.71 -10.10 -1.26
C HIS A 180 -9.78 -10.13 -2.37
N ILE A 181 -9.51 -9.60 -3.56
CA ILE A 181 -10.41 -9.73 -4.71
C ILE A 181 -10.62 -11.21 -5.06
N ALA A 182 -9.55 -12.01 -5.08
CA ALA A 182 -9.65 -13.45 -5.32
C ALA A 182 -10.46 -14.15 -4.20
N GLN A 183 -10.23 -13.80 -2.92
CA GLN A 183 -11.05 -14.32 -1.82
C GLN A 183 -12.55 -13.94 -1.97
N ILE A 184 -12.85 -12.70 -2.38
CA ILE A 184 -14.23 -12.26 -2.59
C ILE A 184 -14.90 -13.06 -3.72
N ALA A 185 -14.17 -13.35 -4.79
CA ALA A 185 -14.70 -14.15 -5.90
C ALA A 185 -15.14 -15.55 -5.42
N LYS A 186 -14.34 -16.16 -4.53
CA LYS A 186 -14.58 -17.45 -3.89
C LYS A 186 -15.60 -17.41 -2.73
N ASN A 187 -16.05 -16.22 -2.34
CA ASN A 187 -16.88 -15.97 -1.16
C ASN A 187 -16.18 -16.35 0.16
N GLU A 188 -14.86 -16.26 0.21
CA GLU A 188 -14.01 -16.60 1.36
C GLU A 188 -13.56 -15.35 2.14
N TYR A 189 -13.79 -14.14 1.61
CA TYR A 189 -13.35 -12.90 2.25
C TYR A 189 -14.10 -12.60 3.55
N LYS A 190 -13.34 -12.56 4.66
CA LYS A 190 -13.87 -12.40 6.03
C LYS A 190 -13.80 -10.98 6.58
N LYS A 191 -13.76 -9.96 5.71
CA LYS A 191 -13.54 -8.54 6.11
C LYS A 191 -12.26 -8.36 6.95
N THR A 192 -11.23 -9.08 6.54
CA THR A 192 -9.90 -9.05 7.13
C THR A 192 -8.99 -8.09 6.37
N ARG A 193 -7.84 -7.81 6.99
CA ARG A 193 -6.68 -7.19 6.37
C ARG A 193 -5.41 -7.76 6.99
N LEU A 194 -4.29 -7.63 6.29
CA LEU A 194 -2.99 -8.04 6.82
C LEU A 194 -2.34 -6.91 7.61
N TYR A 195 -1.77 -7.28 8.75
CA TYR A 195 -1.02 -6.40 9.64
C TYR A 195 0.43 -6.84 9.75
N SER A 196 1.37 -5.94 9.43
CA SER A 196 2.80 -6.16 9.61
C SER A 196 3.21 -5.71 11.01
N ILE A 197 3.45 -6.66 11.91
CA ILE A 197 3.81 -6.38 13.31
C ILE A 197 5.33 -6.52 13.49
N SER A 198 5.99 -5.46 13.96
CA SER A 198 7.44 -5.43 14.17
C SER A 198 7.88 -4.50 15.30
N GLY A 199 9.19 -4.28 15.43
CA GLY A 199 9.79 -3.51 16.54
C GLY A 199 10.10 -4.40 17.74
N ASP A 200 9.99 -3.84 18.95
CA ASP A 200 10.24 -4.54 20.20
C ASP A 200 9.06 -5.46 20.59
N VAL A 201 8.82 -6.50 19.79
CA VAL A 201 7.73 -7.48 19.98
C VAL A 201 8.28 -8.89 20.16
N LYS A 202 7.45 -9.81 20.68
CA LYS A 202 7.83 -11.22 20.84
C LYS A 202 7.75 -11.98 19.51
N HIS A 203 6.67 -11.76 18.77
CA HIS A 203 6.31 -12.48 17.56
C HIS A 203 6.19 -11.50 16.39
N LYS A 204 7.34 -11.15 15.80
CA LYS A 204 7.36 -10.37 14.55
C LYS A 204 6.75 -11.21 13.43
N GLY A 205 5.85 -10.63 12.64
CA GLY A 205 5.22 -11.35 11.54
C GLY A 205 4.07 -10.60 10.89
N VAL A 206 3.45 -11.26 9.92
CA VAL A 206 2.24 -10.79 9.25
C VAL A 206 1.05 -11.57 9.77
N TYR A 207 0.01 -10.85 10.14
CA TYR A 207 -1.20 -11.42 10.73
C TYR A 207 -2.43 -10.95 9.95
N GLU A 208 -3.26 -11.89 9.48
CA GLU A 208 -4.55 -11.58 8.88
C GLU A 208 -5.63 -11.56 9.97
N LEU A 209 -6.15 -10.36 10.27
CA LEU A 209 -7.14 -10.16 11.34
C LEU A 209 -8.28 -9.25 10.85
N PRO A 210 -9.44 -9.25 11.52
CA PRO A 210 -10.58 -8.42 11.12
C PRO A 210 -10.22 -6.93 11.09
N GLU A 211 -10.65 -6.23 10.04
CA GLU A 211 -10.34 -4.80 9.86
C GLU A 211 -11.00 -3.89 10.92
N SER A 212 -11.97 -4.43 11.66
CA SER A 212 -12.62 -3.76 12.78
C SER A 212 -11.74 -3.68 14.03
N HIS A 213 -10.70 -4.49 14.12
CA HIS A 213 -9.87 -4.57 15.32
C HIS A 213 -9.09 -3.28 15.57
N THR A 214 -8.93 -2.97 16.86
CA THR A 214 -8.07 -1.88 17.30
C THR A 214 -6.62 -2.34 17.39
N ALA A 215 -5.66 -1.40 17.39
CA ALA A 215 -4.25 -1.72 17.59
C ALA A 215 -4.01 -2.51 18.90
N GLU A 216 -4.72 -2.15 19.97
CA GLU A 216 -4.67 -2.87 21.25
C GLU A 216 -5.11 -4.34 21.09
N LYS A 217 -6.23 -4.57 20.41
CA LYS A 217 -6.79 -5.92 20.23
C LYS A 217 -5.87 -6.78 19.36
N ILE A 218 -5.32 -6.21 18.29
CA ILE A 218 -4.36 -6.89 17.40
C ILE A 218 -3.11 -7.32 18.19
N LEU A 219 -2.52 -6.41 18.97
CA LEU A 219 -1.33 -6.73 19.77
C LEU A 219 -1.62 -7.79 20.83
N LYS A 220 -2.80 -7.79 21.44
CA LYS A 220 -3.18 -8.82 22.44
C LYS A 220 -3.42 -10.18 21.82
N GLU A 221 -4.17 -10.26 20.72
CA GLU A 221 -4.48 -11.54 20.03
C GLU A 221 -3.24 -12.20 19.43
N THR A 222 -2.20 -11.42 19.13
CA THR A 222 -0.93 -11.91 18.56
C THR A 222 0.18 -12.13 19.61
N ASP A 223 -0.14 -12.04 20.91
CA ASP A 223 0.82 -12.05 22.04
C ASP A 223 1.99 -11.06 21.85
N ASN A 224 1.70 -9.92 21.24
CA ASN A 224 2.66 -8.85 20.99
C ASN A 224 2.44 -7.61 21.86
N TYR A 225 1.47 -7.61 22.76
CA TYR A 225 1.24 -6.52 23.71
C TYR A 225 2.29 -6.53 24.84
N PRO A 226 3.21 -5.56 24.90
CA PRO A 226 4.23 -5.54 25.95
C PRO A 226 3.70 -5.27 27.36
N ALA A 227 4.29 -5.92 28.37
CA ALA A 227 4.04 -5.61 29.79
C ALA A 227 4.76 -4.34 30.29
N ARG A 228 5.68 -3.79 29.48
CA ARG A 228 6.46 -2.58 29.81
C ARG A 228 5.80 -1.32 29.24
N SER A 229 6.38 -0.14 29.50
CA SER A 229 5.92 1.09 28.85
C SER A 229 6.41 1.15 27.41
N PHE A 230 5.50 1.41 26.47
CA PHE A 230 5.79 1.47 25.05
C PHE A 230 4.94 2.54 24.35
N PHE A 231 5.28 2.81 23.10
CA PHE A 231 4.40 3.49 22.16
C PHE A 231 4.45 2.74 20.83
N VAL A 232 3.50 3.03 19.95
CA VAL A 232 3.34 2.33 18.67
C VAL A 232 3.39 3.34 17.54
N GLN A 233 4.02 3.00 16.43
CA GLN A 233 3.81 3.69 15.17
C GLN A 233 2.89 2.83 14.29
N THR A 234 1.82 3.42 13.77
CA THR A 234 0.76 2.71 13.05
C THR A 234 0.53 3.28 11.65
N GLY A 235 0.20 2.41 10.69
CA GLY A 235 -0.11 2.78 9.30
C GLY A 235 1.09 2.87 8.36
N GLY A 236 2.31 3.01 8.92
CA GLY A 236 3.59 2.97 8.20
C GLY A 236 4.75 3.29 9.17
N GLY A 237 5.95 2.77 8.94
CA GLY A 237 7.10 2.97 9.83
C GLY A 237 7.87 4.28 9.61
N ALA A 238 7.54 5.02 8.56
CA ALA A 238 7.94 6.39 8.34
C ALA A 238 6.73 7.32 8.43
N ILE A 239 5.73 7.19 7.54
CA ILE A 239 4.59 8.13 7.46
C ILE A 239 3.59 7.97 8.62
N GLY A 240 3.56 6.80 9.25
CA GLY A 240 2.55 6.46 10.25
C GLY A 240 2.59 7.35 11.50
N GLU A 241 1.43 7.49 12.13
CA GLU A 241 1.27 8.23 13.37
C GLU A 241 1.84 7.48 14.58
N ILE A 242 2.25 8.22 15.60
CA ILE A 242 2.61 7.67 16.90
C ILE A 242 1.39 7.60 17.79
N LEU A 243 1.17 6.47 18.47
CA LEU A 243 0.14 6.25 19.48
C LEU A 243 0.75 5.81 20.81
N LEU A 244 0.29 6.42 21.90
CA LEU A 244 0.55 5.95 23.26
C LEU A 244 -0.37 4.77 23.59
N GLN A 245 -0.02 3.99 24.62
CA GLN A 245 -0.79 2.83 25.07
C GLN A 245 -2.29 3.12 25.27
N LYS A 246 -2.63 4.29 25.83
CA LYS A 246 -4.01 4.73 26.06
C LYS A 246 -4.80 5.04 24.79
N GLU A 247 -4.12 5.23 23.66
CA GLU A 247 -4.71 5.60 22.37
C GLU A 247 -4.84 4.38 21.44
N LEU A 248 -4.43 3.18 21.87
CA LEU A 248 -4.45 1.97 21.04
C LEU A 248 -5.86 1.41 20.80
N ARG A 249 -6.90 2.02 21.39
CA ARG A 249 -8.32 1.67 21.19
C ARG A 249 -8.91 2.28 19.91
N GLN A 250 -8.09 2.44 18.89
CA GLN A 250 -8.50 2.89 17.56
C GLN A 250 -8.06 1.90 16.50
N LYS A 251 -8.72 1.94 15.34
CA LYS A 251 -8.39 1.08 14.21
C LYS A 251 -7.04 1.47 13.61
N VAL A 252 -6.37 0.48 13.04
CA VAL A 252 -5.12 0.69 12.31
C VAL A 252 -5.47 1.04 10.86
N GLU A 253 -5.04 2.21 10.42
CA GLU A 253 -5.22 2.71 9.05
C GLU A 253 -3.95 2.51 8.20
N GLY A 254 -3.85 3.18 7.04
CA GLY A 254 -2.68 3.13 6.18
C GLY A 254 -2.35 1.72 5.67
N ALA A 255 -1.06 1.42 5.54
CA ALA A 255 -0.55 0.16 5.01
C ALA A 255 -0.60 -1.00 6.01
N GLY A 256 -1.12 -0.80 7.23
CA GLY A 256 -1.31 -1.89 8.21
C GLY A 256 -0.06 -2.26 9.01
N ALA A 257 1.00 -1.45 8.98
CA ALA A 257 2.13 -1.62 9.89
C ALA A 257 1.75 -1.25 11.33
N ILE A 258 2.27 -2.04 12.28
CA ILE A 258 2.23 -1.79 13.71
C ILE A 258 3.65 -2.02 14.23
N ILE A 259 4.36 -0.93 14.54
CA ILE A 259 5.73 -0.98 15.05
C ILE A 259 5.72 -0.60 16.51
N VAL A 260 6.10 -1.53 17.38
CA VAL A 260 6.15 -1.30 18.82
C VAL A 260 7.53 -0.82 19.22
N TYR A 261 7.59 0.28 19.99
CA TYR A 261 8.82 0.86 20.49
C TYR A 261 8.84 0.84 22.02
N ASP A 262 9.87 0.26 22.61
CA ASP A 262 10.13 0.37 24.05
C ASP A 262 10.48 1.81 24.41
N LYS A 263 9.72 2.42 25.32
CA LYS A 263 9.89 3.83 25.70
C LYS A 263 11.22 4.12 26.38
N LYS A 264 11.81 3.14 27.08
CA LYS A 264 13.11 3.31 27.77
C LYS A 264 14.29 3.15 26.81
N LYS A 265 14.16 2.30 25.79
CA LYS A 265 15.25 1.99 24.84
C LYS A 265 15.28 2.92 23.64
N THR A 266 14.14 3.50 23.28
CA THR A 266 14.02 4.30 22.06
C THR A 266 14.42 5.74 22.31
N ASP A 267 15.45 6.19 21.60
CA ASP A 267 15.83 7.59 21.50
C ASP A 267 14.94 8.29 20.44
N PRO A 268 14.04 9.22 20.84
CA PRO A 268 13.13 9.88 19.92
C PRO A 268 13.83 10.71 18.84
N PHE A 269 14.98 11.33 19.15
CA PHE A 269 15.74 12.12 18.17
C PHE A 269 16.38 11.23 17.11
N LYS A 270 16.92 10.08 17.51
CA LYS A 270 17.46 9.11 16.54
C LYS A 270 16.36 8.53 15.66
N LEU A 271 15.17 8.29 16.23
CA LEU A 271 14.02 7.82 15.45
C LEU A 271 13.60 8.86 14.41
N MET A 272 13.44 10.12 14.81
CA MET A 272 13.12 11.21 13.88
C MET A 272 14.20 11.41 12.81
N GLN A 273 15.48 11.31 13.15
CA GLN A 273 16.57 11.40 12.16
C GLN A 273 16.51 10.27 11.12
N LYS A 274 16.09 9.06 11.51
CA LYS A 274 15.86 7.96 10.57
C LYS A 274 14.73 8.29 9.58
N TRP A 275 13.61 8.83 10.07
CA TRP A 275 12.52 9.27 9.21
C TRP A 275 12.96 10.40 8.27
N ALA A 276 13.64 11.41 8.79
CA ALA A 276 14.10 12.54 7.98
C ALA A 276 15.04 12.06 6.87
N LYS A 277 16.02 11.20 7.19
CA LYS A 277 16.90 10.59 6.19
C LYS A 277 16.13 9.78 5.15
N PHE A 278 15.19 8.95 5.59
CA PHE A 278 14.34 8.16 4.71
C PHE A 278 13.53 9.05 3.74
N PHE A 279 12.93 10.13 4.24
CA PHE A 279 12.20 11.06 3.39
C PHE A 279 13.12 11.81 2.44
N MET A 280 14.29 12.29 2.89
CA MET A 280 15.26 12.96 2.01
C MET A 280 15.71 12.04 0.87
N GLU A 281 16.01 10.76 1.14
CA GLU A 281 16.40 9.78 0.11
C GLU A 281 15.22 9.35 -0.77
N GLY A 282 13.99 9.42 -0.25
CA GLY A 282 12.78 8.98 -0.91
C GLY A 282 12.00 10.05 -1.67
N ASN A 283 12.42 11.32 -1.59
CA ASN A 283 11.73 12.45 -2.20
C ASN A 283 12.07 12.61 -3.71
N CYS A 284 11.24 13.33 -4.47
CA CYS A 284 11.44 13.58 -5.91
C CYS A 284 11.87 15.01 -6.25
N ASP A 285 12.15 15.83 -5.24
CA ASP A 285 12.60 17.22 -5.34
C ASP A 285 11.64 18.20 -6.05
N LYS A 286 10.46 17.75 -6.49
CA LYS A 286 9.47 18.55 -7.23
C LYS A 286 8.91 19.76 -6.46
N CYS A 287 8.48 19.56 -5.21
CA CYS A 287 7.84 20.63 -4.42
C CYS A 287 8.72 21.08 -3.25
N VAL A 288 8.97 22.39 -3.20
CA VAL A 288 9.71 23.10 -2.13
C VAL A 288 9.29 22.68 -0.72
N PRO A 289 7.99 22.68 -0.33
CA PRO A 289 7.59 22.35 1.04
C PRO A 289 8.06 20.96 1.49
N CYS A 290 8.01 19.96 0.59
CA CYS A 290 8.47 18.61 0.91
C CYS A 290 10.01 18.54 0.99
N ARG A 291 10.70 19.06 -0.04
CA ARG A 291 12.16 18.95 -0.16
C ARG A 291 12.86 19.74 0.94
N GLU A 292 12.55 21.02 1.04
CA GLU A 292 13.17 21.92 2.00
C GLU A 292 12.62 21.69 3.41
N GLY A 293 11.32 21.41 3.57
CA GLY A 293 10.72 21.20 4.89
C GLY A 293 11.35 20.03 5.64
N ILE A 294 11.52 18.89 4.98
CA ILE A 294 12.22 17.73 5.56
C ILE A 294 13.68 18.06 5.86
N TYR A 295 14.36 18.79 4.97
CA TYR A 295 15.74 19.21 5.19
C TYR A 295 15.87 20.10 6.44
N ARG A 296 14.98 21.09 6.63
CA ARG A 296 14.95 21.94 7.83
C ARG A 296 14.69 21.16 9.11
N ILE A 297 13.75 20.21 9.08
CA ILE A 297 13.49 19.30 10.20
C ILE A 297 14.77 18.53 10.55
N HIS A 298 15.49 18.00 9.55
CA HIS A 298 16.75 17.29 9.76
C HIS A 298 17.85 18.16 10.37
N GLU A 299 17.98 19.42 9.93
CA GLU A 299 18.95 20.37 10.52
C GLU A 299 18.66 20.64 12.01
N MET A 300 17.40 20.85 12.37
CA MET A 300 16.98 21.04 13.76
C MET A 300 17.24 19.80 14.60
N LEU A 301 16.99 18.60 14.06
CA LEU A 301 17.25 17.34 14.74
C LEU A 301 18.75 17.09 14.97
N LYS A 302 19.60 17.40 13.98
CA LYS A 302 21.06 17.28 14.10
C LYS A 302 21.63 18.23 15.14
N SER A 303 21.16 19.47 15.15
CA SER A 303 21.58 20.48 16.13
C SER A 303 20.96 20.28 17.51
N LYS A 304 19.98 19.37 17.64
CA LYS A 304 19.13 19.18 18.84
C LYS A 304 18.47 20.48 19.33
N LYS A 305 18.19 21.39 18.40
CA LYS A 305 17.51 22.67 18.67
C LYS A 305 16.17 22.63 17.94
N LEU A 306 15.15 22.11 18.63
CA LEU A 306 13.79 22.11 18.11
C LEU A 306 13.13 23.43 18.49
N ASP A 307 12.71 24.21 17.48
CA ASP A 307 11.84 25.34 17.69
C ASP A 307 10.41 24.90 17.36
N LYS A 308 9.57 24.79 18.40
CA LYS A 308 8.20 24.34 18.24
C LYS A 308 7.39 25.24 17.29
N LYS A 309 7.58 26.56 17.34
CA LYS A 309 6.83 27.49 16.49
C LYS A 309 7.20 27.27 15.03
N ILE A 310 8.49 27.15 14.74
CA ILE A 310 8.97 26.89 13.38
C ILE A 310 8.52 25.50 12.90
N LEU A 311 8.55 24.48 13.75
CA LEU A 311 8.05 23.15 13.40
C LEU A 311 6.55 23.18 13.06
N ASP A 312 5.72 23.85 13.86
CA ASP A 312 4.29 23.93 13.63
C ASP A 312 3.98 24.66 12.30
N GLU A 313 4.72 25.73 11.98
CA GLU A 313 4.63 26.43 10.67
C GLU A 313 5.08 25.52 9.51
N LEU A 314 6.21 24.81 9.64
CA LEU A 314 6.69 23.87 8.64
C LEU A 314 5.70 22.73 8.40
N PHE A 315 5.15 22.15 9.47
CA PHE A 315 4.17 21.07 9.39
C PHE A 315 2.90 21.52 8.67
N PHE A 316 2.41 22.73 8.96
CA PHE A 316 1.28 23.32 8.26
C PHE A 316 1.57 23.49 6.76
N VAL A 317 2.69 24.11 6.41
CA VAL A 317 3.07 24.35 5.01
C VAL A 317 3.24 23.04 4.26
N MET A 318 3.91 22.05 4.84
CA MET A 318 4.07 20.72 4.26
C MET A 318 2.71 20.05 3.99
N LYS A 319 1.82 20.06 4.98
CA LYS A 319 0.49 19.45 4.90
C LYS A 319 -0.36 20.08 3.78
N GLU A 320 -0.41 21.41 3.72
CA GLU A 320 -1.36 22.13 2.88
C GLU A 320 -0.84 22.40 1.46
N THR A 321 0.48 22.43 1.25
CA THR A 321 1.07 22.90 -0.02
C THR A 321 1.93 21.86 -0.74
N SER A 322 2.15 20.68 -0.16
CA SER A 322 2.87 19.61 -0.85
C SER A 322 2.07 19.04 -2.02
N PHE A 323 2.77 18.76 -3.11
CA PHE A 323 2.14 18.29 -4.35
C PHE A 323 1.53 16.89 -4.24
N CYS A 324 2.10 16.01 -3.42
CA CYS A 324 1.69 14.61 -3.31
C CYS A 324 1.64 14.14 -1.85
N PRO A 325 1.03 12.95 -1.59
CA PRO A 325 0.88 12.41 -0.24
C PRO A 325 2.18 12.26 0.55
N LEU A 326 3.33 12.03 -0.09
CA LEU A 326 4.60 11.94 0.63
C LEU A 326 4.86 13.23 1.42
N GLY A 327 4.85 14.39 0.75
CA GLY A 327 5.10 15.66 1.42
C GLY A 327 3.98 16.06 2.38
N SER A 328 2.72 15.80 2.00
CA SER A 328 1.56 16.20 2.81
C SER A 328 1.39 15.38 4.08
N TRP A 329 2.05 14.22 4.20
CA TRP A 329 1.94 13.33 5.37
C TRP A 329 3.26 13.11 6.10
N ALA A 330 4.41 13.43 5.50
CA ALA A 330 5.71 13.19 6.13
C ALA A 330 5.91 13.93 7.48
N TYR A 331 5.17 15.02 7.73
CA TYR A 331 5.22 15.76 9.00
C TYR A 331 4.59 15.00 10.19
N LEU A 332 3.59 14.15 9.91
CA LEU A 332 2.74 13.50 10.92
C LEU A 332 3.51 12.71 12.00
N PRO A 333 4.47 11.83 11.65
CA PRO A 333 5.25 11.09 12.65
C PRO A 333 6.03 12.02 13.60
N PHE A 334 6.63 13.09 13.07
CA PHE A 334 7.38 14.07 13.86
C PHE A 334 6.46 14.81 14.82
N LYS A 335 5.36 15.35 14.30
CA LYS A 335 4.38 16.08 15.10
C LYS A 335 3.86 15.23 16.26
N THR A 336 3.35 14.04 15.95
CA THR A 336 2.75 13.15 16.95
C THR A 336 3.77 12.65 17.97
N LEU A 337 5.02 12.38 17.57
CA LEU A 337 6.07 11.99 18.51
C LEU A 337 6.43 13.14 19.47
N CYS A 338 6.68 14.35 18.94
CA CYS A 338 7.04 15.52 19.74
C CYS A 338 5.94 15.85 20.77
N GLU A 339 4.67 15.87 20.33
CA GLU A 339 3.52 16.14 21.21
C GLU A 339 3.36 15.06 22.29
N LYS A 340 3.42 13.78 21.91
CA LYS A 340 3.13 12.65 22.81
C LYS A 340 4.25 12.37 23.81
N LEU A 341 5.50 12.60 23.42
CA LEU A 341 6.66 12.43 24.29
C LEU A 341 7.10 13.74 24.97
N LYS A 342 6.41 14.86 24.70
CA LYS A 342 6.70 16.18 25.28
C LYS A 342 8.17 16.59 25.09
N LEU A 343 8.70 16.33 23.90
CA LEU A 343 10.06 16.74 23.54
C LEU A 343 10.09 18.27 23.49
N LYS A 344 10.99 18.87 24.26
CA LYS A 344 11.22 20.32 24.28
C LYS A 344 12.41 20.65 23.41
#